data_AF-A0A847XYF7-F1
#
_entry.id   AF-A0A847XYF7-F1
#
_cell.length_a   1.000
_cell.length_b   1.000
_cell.length_c   1.000
_cell.angle_alpha   90.00
_cell.angle_beta   90.00
_cell.angle_gamma   90.00
#
_symmetry.space_group_name_H-M   'P 1'
#
loop_
_entity.id
_entity.type
_entity.pdbx_description
1 polymer ?
#
loop_
_entity_poly.entity_id
_entity_poly.type
_entity_poly.pdbx_seq_one_letter_code
_entity_poly.pdbx_strand_id
1 'polypeptide(L)' 'MFNLIILGEAANSIPEEYQEIYPEIPWSSMIGTRNVIIHGYD' A
#
# COMPACT_ATOMS: atom_id res chain seq x y z
N MET A 1 2.74 -7.83 -11.46
CA MET A 1 3.75 -7.49 -10.43
C MET A 1 3.93 -5.98 -10.28
N PHE A 2 4.25 -5.22 -11.35
CA PHE A 2 4.40 -3.75 -11.30
C PHE A 2 3.21 -2.99 -10.69
N ASN A 3 1.97 -3.41 -10.99
CA ASN A 3 0.77 -2.72 -10.51
C ASN A 3 0.65 -2.67 -8.98
N LEU A 4 1.15 -3.69 -8.28
CA LEU A 4 1.08 -3.75 -6.82
C LEU A 4 2.11 -2.83 -6.16
N ILE A 5 3.27 -2.62 -6.80
CA ILE A 5 4.27 -1.63 -6.36
C ILE A 5 3.71 -0.21 -6.54
N ILE A 6 3.11 0.06 -7.70
CA ILE A 6 2.48 1.37 -7.98
C ILE A 6 1.35 1.64 -6.98
N LEU A 7 0.55 0.63 -6.66
CA LEU A 7 -0.53 0.76 -5.67
C LEU A 7 0.00 1.15 -4.28
N GLY A 8 1.09 0.53 -3.84
CA GLY A 8 1.71 0.86 -2.54
C GLY A 8 2.34 2.25 -2.51
N GLU A 9 3.01 2.67 -3.58
CA GLU A 9 3.58 4.02 -3.68
C GLU A 9 2.50 5.10 -3.77
N ALA A 10 1.41 4.83 -4.49
CA ALA A 10 0.25 5.71 -4.56
C ALA A 10 -0.42 5.84 -3.18
N ALA A 11 -0.64 4.74 -2.47
CA ALA A 11 -1.19 4.74 -1.11
C ALA A 11 -0.31 5.53 -0.13
N ASN A 12 1.01 5.36 -0.21
CA ASN A 12 1.96 6.09 0.65
C ASN A 12 2.03 7.60 0.34
N SER A 13 1.61 8.00 -0.86
CA SER A 13 1.61 9.41 -1.27
C SER A 13 0.34 10.14 -0.86
N ILE A 14 -0.68 9.44 -0.37
CA ILE A 14 -1.91 10.05 0.17
C ILE A 14 -1.61 10.60 1.58
N PRO A 15 -1.95 11.87 1.88
CA PRO A 15 -1.72 12.43 3.21
C PRO A 15 -2.48 11.67 4.31
N GLU A 16 -1.89 11.61 5.51
CA GLU A 16 -2.42 10.84 6.65
C GLU A 16 -3.84 11.27 7.05
N GLU A 17 -4.15 12.57 6.99
CA GLU A 17 -5.50 13.11 7.22
C GLU A 17 -6.58 12.45 6.35
N TYR A 18 -6.26 12.09 5.10
CA TYR A 18 -7.20 11.39 4.21
C TYR A 18 -7.27 9.90 4.54
N GLN A 19 -6.16 9.31 4.98
CA GLN A 19 -6.15 7.92 5.40
C GLN A 19 -7.02 7.72 6.65
N GLU A 20 -6.99 8.68 7.58
CA GLU A 20 -7.82 8.71 8.79
C GLU A 20 -9.32 8.93 8.47
N ILE A 21 -9.64 9.71 7.44
CA ILE A 21 -11.03 9.94 6.99
C ILE A 21 -11.63 8.69 6.34
N TYR A 22 -10.80 7.84 5.70
CA TYR A 22 -11.23 6.61 5.03
C TYR A 22 -10.59 5.35 5.67
N PRO A 23 -10.92 5.03 6.93
CA PRO A 23 -10.30 3.93 7.66
C PRO A 23 -10.73 2.54 7.15
N GLU A 24 -11.77 2.45 6.31
CA GLU A 24 -12.20 1.22 5.66
C GLU A 24 -11.23 0.76 4.56
N ILE A 25 -10.40 1.68 4.05
CA ILE A 25 -9.36 1.36 3.07
C ILE A 25 -8.14 0.82 3.83
N PRO A 26 -7.57 -0.34 3.45
CA PRO A 26 -6.47 -0.97 4.17
C PRO A 26 -5.11 -0.33 3.81
N TRP A 27 -4.94 0.95 4.13
CA TRP A 27 -3.77 1.76 3.78
C TRP A 27 -2.43 1.10 4.14
N SER A 28 -2.28 0.67 5.39
CA SER A 28 -1.03 0.05 5.87
C SER A 28 -0.68 -1.23 5.11
N SER A 29 -1.68 -2.03 4.72
CA SER A 29 -1.47 -3.23 3.91
C SER A 29 -1.08 -2.89 2.47
N MET A 30 -1.70 -1.87 1.86
CA MET A 30 -1.35 -1.39 0.53
C MET A 30 0.08 -0.85 0.49
N ILE A 31 0.46 -0.02 1.47
CA ILE A 31 1.82 0.52 1.62
C ILE A 31 2.83 -0.63 1.83
N GLY A 32 2.48 -1.61 2.66
CA GLY A 32 3.31 -2.79 2.95
C GLY A 32 3.40 -3.82 1.82
N THR A 33 2.66 -3.65 0.72
CA THR A 33 2.57 -4.63 -0.38
C THR A 33 3.94 -4.86 -1.07
N ARG A 34 4.87 -3.90 -0.99
CA ARG A 34 6.25 -4.06 -1.48
C ARG A 34 6.98 -5.22 -0.80
N ASN A 35 6.68 -5.51 0.48
CA ASN A 35 7.37 -6.54 1.25
C ASN A 35 6.85 -7.96 0.92
N VAL A 36 5.56 -8.09 0.62
CA VAL A 36 4.92 -9.38 0.29
C VAL A 36 5.39 -9.90 -1.06
N ILE A 37 5.58 -9.02 -2.04
CA ILE A 37 6.08 -9.41 -3.38
C ILE A 37 7.53 -9.89 -3.30
N ILE A 38 8.32 -9.41 -2.35
CA ILE A 38 9.72 -9.85 -2.21
C ILE A 38 9.80 -11.23 -1.51
N HIS A 39 8.88 -11.52 -0.58
CA HIS A 39 8.87 -12.80 0.17
C HIS A 39 8.01 -13.91 -0.46
N GLY A 40 7.11 -13.59 -1.39
CA GLY A 40 6.23 -14.57 -2.04
C GLY A 40 6.81 -15.26 -3.29
N TYR A 41 8.08 -15.05 -3.59
CA TYR A 41 8.81 -15.63 -4.75
C TYR A 41 10.01 -16.50 -4.34
N ASP A 42 10.05 -16.98 -3.10
CA ASP A 42 10.84 -18.18 -2.77
C ASP A 42 10.19 -19.45 -3.35
#